data_AF-A0AAE2NTQ1-F1
#
_entry.id   AF-A0AAE2NTQ1-F1
#
_cell.length_a   1.000
_cell.length_b   1.000
_cell.length_c   1.000
_cell.angle_alpha   90.00
_cell.angle_beta   90.00
_cell.angle_gamma   90.00
#
_symmetry.space_group_name_H-M   'P 1'
#
loop_
_entity.id
_entity.type
_entity.pdbx_description
1 polymer ?
#
loop_
_entity_poly.entity_id
_entity_poly.type
_entity_poly.pdbx_seq_one_letter_code
_entity_poly.pdbx_strand_id
1 'polypeptide(L)'
;MLLFVYGLLRKREENHELLKGAPCVCEQAAINGVLYKTEKGQPAASLAETAFVYGELYETGHQMICKLDAHYADFDREEVAVTTDLGNKTAFAYVVKPEQCASFSRIKSGDWKEYRFMKREDDSPVYYFAYGSCMDNARFKQAGVDHFFAEPVGGAVAEGYSTRFTLRRPDGSRADLVEDGGRTEGVLYKLPFEAATYLYKREGVDSHTYRPAFIEVNAGGRIYRGCLTFLVLDKAEEIAPPGHYQEEIERGADLYLSPAFSEKLKRHMNSLPKM
;
A
#
# COMPACT_ATOMS: atom_id res chain seq x y z
N MET A 1 21.40 -9.70 -4.93
CA MET A 1 20.47 -10.80 -4.58
C MET A 1 19.20 -10.19 -4.03
N LEU A 2 18.03 -10.66 -4.44
CA LEU A 2 16.76 -10.10 -3.96
C LEU A 2 16.38 -10.66 -2.59
N LEU A 3 15.91 -9.79 -1.70
CA LEU A 3 15.42 -10.12 -0.37
C LEU A 3 14.03 -9.50 -0.20
N PHE A 4 13.04 -10.34 0.07
CA PHE A 4 11.70 -9.93 0.46
C PHE A 4 11.63 -9.76 1.98
N VAL A 5 11.10 -8.61 2.43
CA VAL A 5 10.96 -8.29 3.85
C VAL A 5 9.54 -7.86 4.18
N TYR A 6 8.96 -8.45 5.22
CA TYR A 6 7.55 -8.25 5.59
C TYR A 6 7.34 -7.71 7.02
N GLY A 7 8.40 -7.68 7.82
CA GLY A 7 8.36 -7.36 9.24
C GLY A 7 9.31 -6.24 9.62
N LEU A 8 10.12 -6.46 10.66
CA LEU A 8 10.98 -5.44 11.27
C LEU A 8 12.09 -4.87 10.37
N LEU A 9 12.34 -5.50 9.21
CA LEU A 9 13.28 -5.00 8.20
C LEU A 9 12.65 -4.02 7.21
N ARG A 10 11.32 -3.89 7.17
CA ARG A 10 10.63 -2.95 6.27
C ARG A 10 11.04 -1.51 6.58
N LYS A 11 10.97 -0.64 5.58
CA LYS A 11 11.29 0.79 5.67
C LYS A 11 10.65 1.40 6.92
N ARG A 12 11.49 1.90 7.84
CA ARG A 12 11.15 2.53 9.14
C ARG A 12 10.70 1.61 10.27
N GLU A 13 10.82 0.31 10.07
CA GLU A 13 10.75 -0.59 11.19
C GLU A 13 12.11 -0.65 11.91
N GLU A 14 12.09 -1.17 13.13
CA GLU A 14 13.20 -1.15 14.09
C GLU A 14 14.52 -1.67 13.53
N ASN A 15 14.48 -2.73 12.71
CA ASN A 15 15.67 -3.38 12.17
C ASN A 15 16.02 -2.90 10.75
N HIS A 16 15.35 -1.87 10.21
CA HIS A 16 15.59 -1.42 8.83
C HIS A 16 17.04 -0.95 8.59
N GLU A 17 17.74 -0.47 9.62
CA GLU A 17 19.16 -0.08 9.53
C GLU A 17 20.08 -1.24 9.11
N LEU A 18 19.67 -2.51 9.29
CA LEU A 18 20.41 -3.67 8.78
C LEU A 18 20.45 -3.72 7.24
N LEU A 19 19.48 -3.06 6.58
CA LEU A 19 19.40 -2.91 5.12
C LEU A 19 19.98 -1.59 4.61
N LYS A 20 20.67 -0.81 5.46
CA LYS A 20 21.20 0.48 5.05
C LYS A 20 22.08 0.37 3.81
N GLY A 21 21.71 1.12 2.77
CA GLY A 21 22.40 1.13 1.47
C GLY A 21 21.89 0.09 0.47
N ALA A 22 20.97 -0.80 0.85
CA ALA A 22 20.28 -1.68 -0.09
C ALA A 22 19.24 -0.88 -0.90
N PRO A 23 19.28 -0.91 -2.24
CA PRO A 23 18.22 -0.32 -3.06
C PRO A 23 16.88 -1.02 -2.82
N CYS A 24 15.83 -0.23 -2.61
CA CYS A 24 14.45 -0.73 -2.63
C CYS A 24 14.02 -0.90 -4.08
N VAL A 25 13.65 -2.12 -4.46
CA VAL A 25 13.25 -2.49 -5.82
C VAL A 25 11.73 -2.36 -5.99
N CYS A 26 10.96 -2.79 -4.99
CA CYS A 26 9.50 -2.61 -4.95
C CYS A 26 9.09 -2.33 -3.49
N GLU A 27 8.34 -1.26 -3.28
CA GLU A 27 7.68 -0.96 -2.01
C GLU A 27 6.40 -1.78 -1.81
N GLN A 28 5.79 -2.26 -2.91
CA GLN A 28 4.58 -3.08 -2.92
C GLN A 28 4.88 -4.48 -3.45
N ALA A 29 5.11 -5.41 -2.53
CA ALA A 29 5.37 -6.81 -2.85
C ALA A 29 4.54 -7.74 -1.96
N ALA A 30 4.27 -8.95 -2.47
CA ALA A 30 3.58 -9.98 -1.71
C ALA A 30 4.17 -11.37 -1.97
N ILE A 31 4.11 -12.24 -0.97
CA ILE A 31 4.38 -13.68 -1.09
C ILE A 31 3.18 -14.49 -0.60
N ASN A 32 3.07 -15.74 -1.06
CA ASN A 32 2.09 -16.68 -0.52
C ASN A 32 2.50 -17.12 0.90
N GLY A 33 1.68 -16.77 1.89
CA GLY A 33 1.94 -17.10 3.28
C GLY A 33 0.92 -16.53 4.26
N VAL A 34 1.06 -16.92 5.51
CA VAL A 34 0.33 -16.36 6.64
C VAL A 34 1.30 -15.60 7.53
N LEU A 35 0.95 -14.36 7.85
CA LEU A 35 1.69 -13.55 8.81
C LEU A 35 1.17 -13.77 10.23
N TYR A 36 2.09 -13.85 11.18
CA TYR A 36 1.82 -14.02 12.59
C TYR A 36 2.57 -12.99 13.44
N LYS A 37 2.07 -12.78 14.65
CA LYS A 37 2.80 -12.19 15.77
C LYS A 37 3.27 -13.31 16.70
N THR A 38 4.58 -13.40 16.91
CA THR A 38 5.20 -14.34 17.84
C THR A 38 4.87 -13.97 19.30
N GLU A 39 5.16 -14.87 20.24
CA GLU A 39 5.00 -14.61 21.68
C GLU A 39 5.88 -13.45 22.17
N LYS A 40 7.02 -13.21 21.50
CA LYS A 40 7.92 -12.05 21.74
C LYS A 40 7.41 -10.76 21.08
N GLY A 41 6.26 -10.81 20.40
CA GLY A 41 5.64 -9.67 19.76
C GLY A 41 6.21 -9.29 18.40
N GLN A 42 7.00 -10.16 17.78
CA GLN A 42 7.66 -9.90 16.49
C GLN A 42 6.86 -10.51 15.32
N PRO A 43 6.96 -9.95 14.11
CA PRO A 43 6.37 -10.55 12.91
C PRO A 43 7.09 -11.84 12.51
N ALA A 44 6.33 -12.87 12.15
CA ALA A 44 6.85 -14.10 11.56
C ALA A 44 5.92 -14.57 10.44
N ALA A 45 6.46 -14.83 9.25
CA ALA A 45 5.72 -15.38 8.13
C ALA A 45 5.95 -16.88 8.01
N SER A 46 4.89 -17.63 7.72
CA SER A 46 4.99 -19.04 7.31
C SER A 46 4.38 -19.20 5.93
N LEU A 47 5.05 -19.95 5.05
CA LEU A 47 4.63 -20.14 3.66
C LEU A 47 3.34 -20.98 3.60
N ALA A 48 2.38 -20.53 2.79
CA ALA A 48 1.07 -21.15 2.63
C ALA A 48 0.39 -20.62 1.37
N GLU A 49 -0.37 -21.45 0.65
CA GLU A 49 -0.97 -21.06 -0.64
C GLU A 49 -2.26 -20.23 -0.53
N THR A 50 -2.85 -20.13 0.66
CA THR A 50 -4.22 -19.62 0.85
C THR A 50 -4.29 -18.15 1.28
N ALA A 51 -3.16 -17.49 1.44
CA ALA A 51 -3.08 -16.13 1.98
C ALA A 51 -1.83 -15.43 1.47
N PHE A 52 -1.79 -14.11 1.65
CA PHE A 52 -0.65 -13.28 1.28
C PHE A 52 0.01 -12.66 2.51
N VAL A 53 1.34 -12.53 2.43
CA VAL A 53 2.12 -11.66 3.31
C VAL A 53 2.64 -10.50 2.48
N TYR A 54 2.32 -9.28 2.91
CA TYR A 54 2.72 -8.05 2.24
C TYR A 54 4.03 -7.51 2.80
N GLY A 55 4.86 -6.99 1.91
CA GLY A 55 6.20 -6.54 2.24
C GLY A 55 6.82 -5.70 1.13
N GLU A 56 8.13 -5.60 1.22
CA GLU A 56 8.99 -4.79 0.36
C GLU A 56 10.10 -5.68 -0.19
N LEU A 57 10.65 -5.31 -1.34
CA LEU A 57 11.68 -6.08 -2.04
C LEU A 57 12.95 -5.24 -2.15
N TYR A 58 14.06 -5.78 -1.68
CA TYR A 58 15.36 -5.11 -1.66
C TYR A 58 16.42 -5.86 -2.43
N GLU A 59 17.34 -5.11 -3.04
CA GLU A 59 18.57 -5.67 -3.58
C GLU A 59 19.68 -5.65 -2.54
N THR A 60 20.21 -6.83 -2.21
CA THR A 60 21.18 -7.05 -1.14
C THR A 60 22.45 -7.71 -1.65
N GLY A 61 23.57 -7.40 -0.99
CA GLY A 61 24.87 -8.03 -1.22
C GLY A 61 25.17 -9.15 -0.22
N HIS A 62 26.16 -9.98 -0.53
CA HIS A 62 26.52 -11.16 0.26
C HIS A 62 26.83 -10.84 1.74
N GLN A 63 27.60 -9.78 2.00
CA GLN A 63 27.94 -9.39 3.38
C GLN A 63 26.73 -8.99 4.22
N MET A 64 25.73 -8.34 3.61
CA MET A 64 24.50 -7.96 4.29
C MET A 64 23.71 -9.20 4.67
N ILE A 65 23.65 -10.17 3.76
CA ILE A 65 22.96 -11.43 3.99
C ILE A 65 23.62 -12.23 5.11
N CYS A 66 24.95 -12.34 5.18
CA CYS A 66 25.62 -13.01 6.30
C CYS A 66 25.29 -12.40 7.66
N LYS A 67 25.12 -11.06 7.73
CA LYS A 67 24.70 -10.38 8.96
C LYS A 67 23.25 -10.70 9.31
N LEU A 68 22.38 -10.74 8.32
CA LEU A 68 20.98 -11.09 8.51
C LEU A 68 20.80 -12.55 8.92
N ASP A 69 21.58 -13.48 8.36
CA ASP A 69 21.58 -14.90 8.76
C ASP A 69 21.93 -15.04 10.25
N ALA A 70 22.90 -14.27 10.75
CA ALA A 70 23.25 -14.26 12.17
C ALA A 70 22.17 -13.60 13.05
N HIS A 71 21.52 -12.55 12.56
CA HIS A 71 20.48 -11.81 13.30
C HIS A 71 19.15 -12.57 13.36
N TYR A 72 18.80 -13.30 12.31
CA TYR A 72 17.58 -14.09 12.17
C TYR A 72 17.87 -15.60 12.22
N ALA A 73 18.78 -16.03 13.11
CA ALA A 73 19.21 -17.43 13.22
C ALA A 73 18.07 -18.41 13.58
N ASP A 74 16.98 -17.92 14.16
CA ASP A 74 15.77 -18.69 14.50
C ASP A 74 14.79 -18.86 13.31
N PHE A 75 15.11 -18.27 12.15
CA PHE A 75 14.31 -18.31 10.93
C PHE A 75 15.03 -19.10 9.83
N ASP A 76 14.25 -19.78 9.00
CA ASP A 76 14.77 -20.39 7.77
C ASP A 76 14.80 -19.34 6.66
N ARG A 77 15.92 -19.25 5.95
CA ARG A 77 16.01 -18.43 4.74
C ARG A 77 15.63 -19.26 3.52
N GLU A 78 14.42 -19.03 3.02
CA GLU A 78 13.85 -19.76 1.89
C GLU A 78 13.83 -18.90 0.63
N GLU A 79 13.96 -19.53 -0.53
CA GLU A 79 13.72 -18.89 -1.83
C GLU A 79 12.21 -18.91 -2.15
N VAL A 80 11.63 -17.76 -2.44
CA VAL A 80 10.18 -17.58 -2.59
C VAL A 80 9.83 -16.82 -3.87
N ALA A 81 8.68 -17.15 -4.44
CA ALA A 81 8.07 -16.35 -5.50
C ALA A 81 7.42 -15.10 -4.89
N VAL A 82 7.76 -13.94 -5.44
CA VAL A 82 7.27 -12.63 -5.01
C VAL A 82 6.47 -12.01 -6.14
N THR A 83 5.22 -11.63 -5.86
CA THR A 83 4.37 -10.89 -6.78
C THR A 83 4.51 -9.40 -6.52
N THR A 84 4.73 -8.63 -7.58
CA THR A 84 4.77 -7.16 -7.55
C THR A 84 4.03 -6.60 -8.77
N ASP A 85 3.76 -5.29 -8.76
CA ASP A 85 3.16 -4.59 -9.91
C ASP A 85 4.06 -4.60 -11.16
N LEU A 86 5.36 -4.85 -10.98
CA LEU A 86 6.36 -5.00 -12.06
C LEU A 86 6.52 -6.46 -12.53
N GLY A 87 5.64 -7.35 -12.10
CA GLY A 87 5.66 -8.78 -12.41
C GLY A 87 6.33 -9.65 -11.35
N ASN A 88 6.24 -10.96 -11.55
CA ASN A 88 6.77 -11.94 -10.59
C ASN A 88 8.30 -11.95 -10.57
N LYS A 89 8.86 -12.12 -9.36
CA LYS A 89 10.30 -12.19 -9.09
C LYS A 89 10.59 -13.35 -8.14
N THR A 90 11.84 -13.75 -8.05
CA THR A 90 12.33 -14.72 -7.07
C THR A 90 13.24 -14.00 -6.07
N ALA A 91 13.02 -14.21 -4.78
CA ALA A 91 13.80 -13.57 -3.72
C ALA A 91 13.97 -14.51 -2.52
N PHE A 92 14.93 -14.21 -1.65
CA PHE A 92 14.99 -14.86 -0.35
C PHE A 92 14.03 -14.19 0.64
N ALA A 93 13.50 -14.95 1.59
CA ALA A 93 12.77 -14.46 2.74
C ALA A 93 13.14 -15.26 3.98
N TYR A 94 13.20 -14.60 5.14
CA TYR A 94 13.33 -15.28 6.43
C TYR A 94 11.93 -15.69 6.90
N VAL A 95 11.65 -16.97 7.03
CA VAL A 95 10.33 -17.53 7.36
C VAL A 95 10.44 -18.50 8.54
N VAL A 96 9.30 -18.84 9.13
CA VAL A 96 9.20 -19.87 10.17
C VAL A 96 8.41 -21.07 9.66
N LYS A 97 8.74 -22.24 10.19
CA LYS A 97 8.02 -23.47 9.85
C LYS A 97 6.60 -23.45 10.42
N PRO A 98 5.62 -24.09 9.75
CA PRO A 98 4.25 -24.14 10.23
C PRO A 98 4.10 -24.66 11.67
N GLU A 99 4.96 -25.58 12.11
CA GLU A 99 4.91 -26.17 13.46
C GLU A 99 5.23 -25.14 14.55
N GLN A 100 6.07 -24.14 14.25
CA GLN A 100 6.40 -23.06 15.18
C GLN A 100 5.22 -22.09 15.36
N CYS A 101 4.27 -22.07 14.43
CA CYS A 101 3.18 -21.10 14.43
C CYS A 101 2.05 -21.45 15.41
N ALA A 102 2.07 -22.63 16.04
CA ALA A 102 1.00 -23.11 16.90
C ALA A 102 0.70 -22.18 18.11
N SER A 103 1.74 -21.52 18.66
CA SER A 103 1.59 -20.55 19.75
C SER A 103 1.45 -19.10 19.27
N PHE A 104 1.54 -18.84 17.97
CA PHE A 104 1.56 -17.49 17.43
C PHE A 104 0.15 -16.96 17.12
N SER A 105 -0.01 -15.64 17.20
CA SER A 105 -1.28 -14.98 16.87
C SER A 105 -1.31 -14.56 15.41
N ARG A 106 -2.24 -15.10 14.61
CA ARG A 106 -2.38 -14.74 13.19
C ARG A 106 -2.72 -13.27 13.00
N ILE A 107 -2.01 -12.61 12.09
CA ILE A 107 -2.30 -11.27 11.58
C ILE A 107 -3.15 -11.42 10.31
N LYS A 108 -4.44 -11.10 10.40
CA LYS A 108 -5.41 -11.38 9.32
C LYS A 108 -5.12 -10.63 8.03
N SER A 109 -4.66 -9.38 8.12
CA SER A 109 -4.36 -8.53 6.97
C SER A 109 -3.13 -9.00 6.17
N GLY A 110 -2.27 -9.83 6.76
CA GLY A 110 -1.00 -10.21 6.13
C GLY A 110 0.03 -9.09 6.06
N ASP A 111 -0.26 -7.90 6.62
CA ASP A 111 0.62 -6.73 6.55
C ASP A 111 0.98 -6.25 7.97
N TRP A 112 2.28 -6.29 8.29
CA TRP A 112 2.80 -5.86 9.59
C TRP A 112 2.54 -4.37 9.88
N LYS A 113 2.68 -3.49 8.87
CA LYS A 113 2.46 -2.05 9.05
C LYS A 113 0.99 -1.74 9.28
N GLU A 114 0.09 -2.45 8.59
CA GLU A 114 -1.35 -2.34 8.84
C GLU A 114 -1.71 -2.82 10.25
N TYR A 115 -1.15 -3.95 10.69
CA TYR A 115 -1.39 -4.46 12.03
C TYR A 115 -1.02 -3.43 13.11
N ARG A 116 0.16 -2.82 12.99
CA ARG A 116 0.63 -1.79 13.92
C ARG A 116 -0.22 -0.52 13.86
N PHE A 117 -0.58 -0.09 12.64
CA PHE A 117 -1.47 1.04 12.41
C PHE A 117 -2.82 0.86 13.12
N MET A 118 -3.45 -0.31 12.97
CA MET A 118 -4.73 -0.61 13.60
C MET A 118 -4.65 -0.76 15.12
N LYS A 119 -3.47 -1.11 15.64
CA LYS A 119 -3.21 -1.16 17.09
C LYS A 119 -2.97 0.19 17.74
N ARG A 120 -2.89 1.28 16.95
CA ARG A 120 -2.62 2.63 17.48
C ARG A 120 -1.38 2.67 18.36
N GLU A 121 -0.34 1.93 17.97
CA GLU A 121 0.96 2.00 18.66
C GLU A 121 1.60 3.39 18.53
N ASP A 122 1.14 4.19 17.56
CA ASP A 122 1.43 5.60 17.40
C ASP A 122 0.13 6.41 17.50
N ASP A 123 0.14 7.47 18.32
CA ASP A 123 -0.95 8.43 18.47
C ASP A 123 -0.87 9.60 17.47
N SER A 124 0.03 9.50 16.49
CA SER A 124 0.13 10.45 15.40
C SER A 124 -1.15 10.50 14.55
N PRO A 125 -1.46 11.68 13.97
CA PRO A 125 -2.58 11.80 13.05
C PRO A 125 -2.37 10.91 11.82
N VAL A 126 -3.47 10.41 11.27
CA VAL A 126 -3.44 9.61 10.05
C VAL A 126 -3.25 10.55 8.86
N TYR A 127 -2.14 10.40 8.15
CA TYR A 127 -1.96 11.02 6.86
C TYR A 127 -2.51 10.09 5.77
N TYR A 128 -3.58 10.51 5.09
CA TYR A 128 -4.24 9.72 4.06
C TYR A 128 -4.05 10.34 2.67
N PHE A 129 -3.49 9.57 1.74
CA PHE A 129 -3.30 9.98 0.35
C PHE A 129 -4.40 9.40 -0.54
N ALA A 130 -5.25 10.28 -1.07
CA ALA A 130 -6.30 9.96 -2.03
C ALA A 130 -5.85 10.31 -3.46
N TYR A 131 -6.05 9.40 -4.40
CA TYR A 131 -5.66 9.57 -5.81
C TYR A 131 -6.83 9.31 -6.80
N GLY A 132 -8.05 9.11 -6.26
CA GLY A 132 -9.27 8.82 -7.03
C GLY A 132 -10.48 9.59 -6.50
N SER A 133 -11.68 8.98 -6.47
CA SER A 133 -12.91 9.67 -6.02
C SER A 133 -12.86 10.24 -4.59
N CYS A 134 -11.96 9.75 -3.75
CA CYS A 134 -11.73 10.31 -2.41
C CYS A 134 -11.10 11.70 -2.41
N MET A 135 -10.71 12.24 -3.58
CA MET A 135 -10.33 13.64 -3.74
C MET A 135 -11.56 14.58 -3.76
N ASP A 136 -12.76 14.06 -4.04
CA ASP A 136 -14.03 14.80 -4.02
C ASP A 136 -14.80 14.57 -2.71
N ASN A 137 -15.63 15.56 -2.33
CA ASN A 137 -16.32 15.55 -1.05
C ASN A 137 -17.80 15.11 -1.10
N ALA A 138 -18.37 14.84 -2.28
CA ALA A 138 -19.80 14.53 -2.38
C ALA A 138 -20.18 13.29 -1.56
N ARG A 139 -19.39 12.21 -1.69
CA ARG A 139 -19.62 10.96 -0.94
C ARG A 139 -19.28 11.10 0.54
N PHE A 140 -18.34 11.97 0.92
CA PHE A 140 -18.08 12.23 2.34
C PHE A 140 -19.27 12.96 3.00
N LYS A 141 -19.87 13.92 2.30
CA LYS A 141 -21.08 14.64 2.77
C LYS A 141 -22.27 13.70 2.91
N GLN A 142 -22.49 12.84 1.91
CA GLN A 142 -23.55 11.83 1.96
C GLN A 142 -23.39 10.87 3.15
N ALA A 143 -22.16 10.54 3.52
CA ALA A 143 -21.85 9.70 4.66
C ALA A 143 -21.77 10.47 6.00
N GLY A 144 -21.91 11.79 6.01
CA GLY A 144 -21.80 12.63 7.21
C GLY A 144 -20.39 12.71 7.81
N VAL A 145 -19.34 12.39 7.03
CA VAL A 145 -17.94 12.34 7.49
C VAL A 145 -17.06 13.44 6.87
N ASP A 146 -17.62 14.34 6.08
CA ASP A 146 -16.88 15.39 5.37
C ASP A 146 -16.14 16.36 6.30
N HIS A 147 -16.62 16.54 7.52
CA HIS A 147 -15.94 17.33 8.55
C HIS A 147 -14.51 16.83 8.84
N PHE A 148 -14.22 15.54 8.66
CA PHE A 148 -12.86 15.01 8.80
C PHE A 148 -11.95 15.36 7.61
N PHE A 149 -12.52 15.64 6.44
CA PHE A 149 -11.79 15.87 5.18
C PHE A 149 -11.80 17.34 4.74
N ALA A 150 -12.36 18.24 5.55
CA ALA A 150 -12.58 19.65 5.20
C ALA A 150 -11.28 20.46 5.05
N GLU A 151 -10.22 20.08 5.77
CA GLU A 151 -8.93 20.78 5.79
C GLU A 151 -7.80 19.85 5.29
N PRO A 152 -7.70 19.61 3.97
CA PRO A 152 -6.59 18.82 3.43
C PRO A 152 -5.26 19.54 3.68
N VAL A 153 -4.19 18.75 3.80
CA VAL A 153 -2.81 19.28 3.73
C VAL A 153 -2.59 19.94 2.36
N GLY A 154 -3.19 19.37 1.30
CA GLY A 154 -3.22 19.92 -0.05
C GLY A 154 -2.88 18.87 -1.11
N GLY A 155 -2.64 19.35 -2.34
CA GLY A 155 -2.10 18.53 -3.43
C GLY A 155 -0.73 17.94 -3.07
N ALA A 156 -0.55 16.67 -3.39
CA ALA A 156 0.64 15.90 -3.04
C ALA A 156 1.09 15.02 -4.20
N VAL A 157 2.39 14.76 -4.27
CA VAL A 157 3.04 13.96 -5.31
C VAL A 157 3.52 12.64 -4.73
N ALA A 158 3.20 11.53 -5.41
CA ALA A 158 3.77 10.21 -5.14
C ALA A 158 4.68 9.82 -6.32
N GLU A 159 5.96 9.56 -6.02
CA GLU A 159 6.96 9.12 -6.98
C GLU A 159 7.05 7.59 -6.98
N GLY A 160 7.31 6.99 -8.14
CA GLY A 160 7.33 5.54 -8.34
C GLY A 160 5.97 4.92 -8.68
N TYR A 161 4.90 5.72 -8.70
CA TYR A 161 3.54 5.24 -8.90
C TYR A 161 2.79 6.00 -10.00
N SER A 162 1.85 5.31 -10.64
CA SER A 162 0.89 5.88 -11.57
C SER A 162 -0.55 5.62 -11.12
N THR A 163 -1.43 6.62 -11.24
CA THR A 163 -2.87 6.38 -11.13
C THR A 163 -3.35 5.63 -12.38
N ARG A 164 -3.93 4.44 -12.16
CA ARG A 164 -4.47 3.55 -13.20
C ARG A 164 -5.90 3.12 -12.85
N PHE A 165 -6.55 2.39 -13.75
CA PHE A 165 -7.96 2.01 -13.61
C PHE A 165 -8.17 0.48 -13.64
N THR A 166 -7.57 -0.21 -12.67
CA THR A 166 -7.38 -1.67 -12.69
C THR A 166 -8.47 -2.46 -11.95
N LEU A 167 -9.31 -1.83 -11.12
CA LEU A 167 -10.42 -2.52 -10.47
C LEU A 167 -11.64 -2.54 -11.38
N ARG A 168 -12.00 -3.72 -11.90
CA ARG A 168 -13.20 -3.88 -12.73
C ARG A 168 -14.48 -4.04 -11.89
N ARG A 169 -15.52 -3.30 -12.27
CA ARG A 169 -16.90 -3.42 -11.77
C ARG A 169 -17.86 -3.56 -12.95
N PRO A 170 -19.11 -3.99 -12.72
CA PRO A 170 -20.10 -4.14 -13.80
C PRO A 170 -20.39 -2.86 -14.60
N ASP A 171 -20.14 -1.68 -14.02
CA ASP A 171 -20.38 -0.38 -14.63
C ASP A 171 -19.11 0.31 -15.18
N GLY A 172 -17.95 -0.33 -15.10
CA GLY A 172 -16.66 0.23 -15.49
C GLY A 172 -15.61 0.07 -14.41
N SER A 173 -14.47 0.75 -14.55
CA SER A 173 -13.36 0.61 -13.62
C SER A 173 -13.48 1.50 -12.38
N ARG A 174 -12.58 1.29 -11.41
CA ARG A 174 -12.23 2.22 -10.33
C ARG A 174 -10.71 2.43 -10.31
N ALA A 175 -10.30 3.52 -9.67
CA ALA A 175 -8.91 3.95 -9.66
C ALA A 175 -8.05 3.03 -8.77
N ASP A 176 -6.80 2.87 -9.15
CA ASP A 176 -5.73 2.16 -8.46
C ASP A 176 -4.45 2.99 -8.51
N LEU A 177 -3.53 2.69 -7.61
CA LEU A 177 -2.19 3.25 -7.59
C LEU A 177 -1.22 2.10 -7.88
N VAL A 178 -0.60 2.13 -9.06
CA VAL A 178 0.27 1.04 -9.54
C VAL A 178 1.73 1.45 -9.39
N GLU A 179 2.53 0.60 -8.75
CA GLU A 179 3.97 0.81 -8.60
C GLU A 179 4.70 0.43 -9.90
N ASP A 180 4.87 1.41 -10.80
CA ASP A 180 5.43 1.22 -12.13
C ASP A 180 6.61 2.15 -12.46
N GLY A 181 7.15 2.84 -11.46
CA GLY A 181 8.22 3.82 -11.63
C GLY A 181 7.72 5.18 -12.16
N GLY A 182 6.41 5.34 -12.33
CA GLY A 182 5.80 6.59 -12.77
C GLY A 182 5.79 7.70 -11.72
N ARG A 183 4.98 8.72 -11.98
CA ARG A 183 4.70 9.82 -11.06
C ARG A 183 3.21 10.15 -11.11
N THR A 184 2.61 10.33 -9.95
CA THR A 184 1.20 10.69 -9.83
C THR A 184 0.96 11.75 -8.76
N GLU A 185 -0.16 12.45 -8.88
CA GLU A 185 -0.61 13.43 -7.89
C GLU A 185 -1.91 12.95 -7.25
N GLY A 186 -2.17 13.44 -6.05
CA GLY A 186 -3.36 13.16 -5.25
C GLY A 186 -3.55 14.22 -4.17
N VAL A 187 -4.49 14.00 -3.26
CA VAL A 187 -4.77 14.87 -2.13
C VAL A 187 -4.30 14.21 -0.85
N LEU A 188 -3.49 14.91 -0.07
CA LEU A 188 -3.09 14.48 1.25
C LEU A 188 -4.02 15.08 2.30
N TYR A 189 -4.67 14.23 3.08
CA TYR A 189 -5.50 14.60 4.22
C TYR A 189 -4.78 14.30 5.53
N LYS A 190 -5.06 15.10 6.56
CA LYS A 190 -4.69 14.83 7.94
C LYS A 190 -5.96 14.49 8.71
N LEU A 191 -6.10 13.24 9.12
CA LEU A 191 -7.33 12.68 9.64
C LEU A 191 -7.16 12.18 11.08
N PRO A 192 -8.21 12.23 11.92
CA PRO A 192 -8.27 11.37 13.10
C PRO A 192 -8.41 9.91 12.66
N PHE A 193 -7.96 8.98 13.51
CA PHE A 193 -8.04 7.55 13.21
C PHE A 193 -9.47 7.04 12.98
N GLU A 194 -10.47 7.64 13.63
CA GLU A 194 -11.88 7.28 13.41
C GLU A 194 -12.26 7.40 11.92
N ALA A 195 -11.80 8.45 11.24
CA ALA A 195 -12.03 8.61 9.80
C ALA A 195 -11.33 7.53 8.96
N ALA A 196 -10.21 6.96 9.43
CA ALA A 196 -9.57 5.84 8.77
C ALA A 196 -10.45 4.59 8.80
N THR A 197 -11.19 4.34 9.88
CA THR A 197 -12.13 3.20 9.95
C THR A 197 -13.26 3.31 8.92
N TYR A 198 -13.75 4.53 8.67
CA TYR A 198 -14.70 4.80 7.58
C TYR A 198 -14.08 4.46 6.21
N LEU A 199 -12.82 4.83 5.97
CA LEU A 199 -12.12 4.51 4.73
C LEU A 199 -12.01 3.00 4.51
N TYR A 200 -11.69 2.20 5.54
CA TYR A 200 -11.61 0.74 5.40
C TYR A 200 -12.92 0.12 4.90
N LYS A 201 -14.06 0.63 5.42
CA LYS A 201 -15.39 0.22 4.94
C LYS A 201 -15.64 0.70 3.50
N ARG A 202 -15.34 1.96 3.18
CA ARG A 202 -15.54 2.55 1.85
C ARG A 202 -14.74 1.81 0.77
N GLU A 203 -13.50 1.44 1.09
CA GLU A 203 -12.56 0.77 0.19
C GLU A 203 -12.75 -0.76 0.18
N GLY A 204 -13.71 -1.27 0.94
CA GLY A 204 -14.08 -2.69 0.93
C GLY A 204 -12.93 -3.61 1.34
N VAL A 205 -12.16 -3.23 2.36
CA VAL A 205 -11.01 -4.00 2.88
C VAL A 205 -11.45 -5.40 3.33
N ASP A 206 -12.53 -5.49 4.12
CA ASP A 206 -13.07 -6.78 4.57
C ASP A 206 -13.59 -7.65 3.40
N SER A 207 -14.05 -7.00 2.33
CA SER A 207 -14.51 -7.66 1.10
C SER A 207 -13.38 -7.88 0.08
N HIS A 208 -12.12 -7.72 0.46
CA HIS A 208 -10.94 -7.95 -0.37
C HIS A 208 -10.99 -7.19 -1.71
N THR A 209 -11.49 -5.94 -1.70
CA THR A 209 -11.46 -5.09 -2.89
C THR A 209 -10.14 -4.33 -2.98
N TYR A 210 -9.86 -3.51 -1.97
CA TYR A 210 -8.57 -2.85 -1.80
C TYR A 210 -7.90 -3.35 -0.53
N ARG A 211 -6.57 -3.27 -0.49
CA ARG A 211 -5.79 -3.40 0.74
C ARG A 211 -5.28 -2.04 1.19
N PRO A 212 -5.15 -1.80 2.51
CA PRO A 212 -4.33 -0.71 3.02
C PRO A 212 -2.89 -0.83 2.52
N ALA A 213 -2.26 0.31 2.28
CA ALA A 213 -0.84 0.41 1.96
C ALA A 213 -0.27 1.70 2.55
N PHE A 214 1.06 1.77 2.63
CA PHE A 214 1.75 2.91 3.23
C PHE A 214 2.83 3.41 2.30
N ILE A 215 2.72 4.66 1.88
CA ILE A 215 3.62 5.26 0.89
C ILE A 215 4.27 6.55 1.43
N GLU A 216 5.21 7.07 0.66
CA GLU A 216 5.80 8.40 0.84
C GLU A 216 5.26 9.36 -0.22
N VAL A 217 4.91 10.58 0.20
CA VAL A 217 4.40 11.63 -0.69
C VAL A 217 5.03 12.98 -0.35
N ASN A 218 5.15 13.85 -1.34
CA ASN A 218 5.60 15.23 -1.15
C ASN A 218 4.41 16.19 -1.27
N ALA A 219 4.10 16.92 -0.20
CA ALA A 219 3.07 17.95 -0.18
C ALA A 219 3.69 19.29 0.27
N GLY A 220 3.61 20.31 -0.57
CA GLY A 220 4.15 21.64 -0.28
C GLY A 220 5.66 21.67 0.00
N GLY A 221 6.44 20.81 -0.66
CA GLY A 221 7.90 20.70 -0.46
C GLY A 221 8.31 19.88 0.77
N ARG A 222 7.33 19.38 1.55
CA ARG A 222 7.57 18.52 2.71
C ARG A 222 7.26 17.07 2.36
N ILE A 223 8.18 16.18 2.74
CA ILE A 223 7.99 14.74 2.63
C ILE A 223 7.14 14.26 3.82
N TYR A 224 5.96 13.74 3.50
CA TYR A 224 5.09 13.00 4.42
C TYR A 224 5.20 11.53 4.10
N ARG A 225 5.33 10.71 5.13
CA ARG A 225 5.82 9.38 4.90
C ARG A 225 5.18 8.39 5.87
N GLY A 226 4.88 7.19 5.39
CA GLY A 226 3.96 6.28 6.09
C GLY A 226 2.50 6.70 5.91
N CYS A 227 2.18 7.36 4.79
CA CYS A 227 0.83 7.83 4.49
C CYS A 227 -0.04 6.64 4.10
N LEU A 228 -1.19 6.49 4.77
CA LEU A 228 -2.21 5.50 4.41
C LEU A 228 -2.70 5.79 3.00
N THR A 229 -2.79 4.75 2.20
CA THR A 229 -3.53 4.72 0.94
C THR A 229 -4.15 3.34 0.76
N PHE A 230 -4.86 3.11 -0.33
CA PHE A 230 -5.50 1.83 -0.63
C PHE A 230 -5.08 1.39 -2.02
N LEU A 231 -4.79 0.11 -2.22
CA LEU A 231 -4.35 -0.44 -3.50
C LEU A 231 -5.26 -1.59 -3.90
N VAL A 232 -5.57 -1.73 -5.19
CA VAL A 232 -6.40 -2.83 -5.69
C VAL A 232 -5.67 -4.15 -5.45
N LEU A 233 -6.40 -5.16 -4.94
CA LEU A 233 -5.87 -6.50 -4.74
C LEU A 233 -5.78 -7.27 -6.06
N ASP A 234 -6.92 -7.42 -6.74
CA ASP A 234 -7.02 -8.13 -8.02
C ASP A 234 -7.01 -7.14 -9.19
N LYS A 235 -5.80 -6.75 -9.60
CA LYS A 235 -5.58 -5.79 -10.69
C LYS A 235 -5.90 -6.44 -12.04
N ALA A 236 -6.78 -5.81 -12.81
CA ALA A 236 -7.09 -6.20 -14.19
C ALA A 236 -6.61 -5.14 -15.19
N GLU A 237 -6.67 -5.46 -16.49
CA GLU A 237 -6.39 -4.49 -17.55
C GLU A 237 -7.35 -3.30 -17.48
N GLU A 238 -6.80 -2.11 -17.77
CA GLU A 238 -7.51 -0.84 -17.64
C GLU A 238 -8.70 -0.73 -18.60
N ILE A 239 -9.84 -0.33 -18.05
CA ILE A 239 -11.04 0.08 -18.80
C ILE A 239 -11.50 1.45 -18.29
N ALA A 240 -12.33 2.15 -19.05
CA ALA A 240 -12.82 3.47 -18.68
C ALA A 240 -13.65 3.42 -17.37
N PRO A 241 -13.49 4.40 -16.48
CA PRO A 241 -14.40 4.58 -15.35
C PRO A 241 -15.81 4.96 -15.82
N PRO A 242 -16.87 4.66 -15.05
CA PRO A 242 -18.21 5.17 -15.36
C PRO A 242 -18.27 6.70 -15.18
N GLY A 243 -19.12 7.36 -15.96
CA GLY A 243 -19.21 8.84 -16.00
C GLY A 243 -19.37 9.49 -14.63
N HIS A 244 -20.28 8.98 -13.79
CA HIS A 244 -20.49 9.53 -12.45
C HIS A 244 -19.24 9.46 -11.55
N TYR A 245 -18.45 8.40 -11.67
CA TYR A 245 -17.21 8.20 -10.91
C TYR A 245 -16.07 9.03 -11.49
N GLN A 246 -16.00 9.15 -12.81
CA GLN A 246 -15.06 10.04 -13.50
C GLN A 246 -15.28 11.50 -13.08
N GLU A 247 -16.53 11.98 -13.03
CA GLU A 247 -16.85 13.33 -12.59
C GLU A 247 -16.40 13.62 -11.14
N GLU A 248 -16.48 12.63 -10.24
CA GLU A 248 -15.91 12.74 -8.89
C GLU A 248 -14.39 12.96 -8.94
N ILE A 249 -13.68 12.16 -9.73
CA ILE A 249 -12.22 12.29 -9.89
C ILE A 249 -11.88 13.66 -10.46
N GLU A 250 -12.58 14.12 -11.50
CA GLU A 250 -12.29 15.38 -12.18
C GLU A 250 -12.50 16.58 -11.27
N ARG A 251 -13.59 16.61 -10.48
CA ARG A 251 -13.83 17.70 -9.50
C ARG A 251 -12.74 17.78 -8.44
N GLY A 252 -12.31 16.64 -7.91
CA GLY A 252 -11.20 16.58 -6.95
C GLY A 252 -9.88 16.98 -7.59
N ALA A 253 -9.62 16.52 -8.82
CA ALA A 253 -8.41 16.82 -9.56
C ALA A 253 -8.25 18.32 -9.85
N ASP A 254 -9.32 18.97 -10.32
CA ASP A 254 -9.31 20.39 -10.65
C ASP A 254 -9.16 21.31 -9.43
N LEU A 255 -9.59 20.83 -8.26
CA LEU A 255 -9.50 21.60 -7.02
C LEU A 255 -8.09 21.55 -6.39
N TYR A 256 -7.38 20.43 -6.51
CA TYR A 256 -6.18 20.17 -5.69
C TYR A 256 -4.91 19.84 -6.46
N LEU A 257 -5.01 19.31 -7.69
CA LEU A 257 -3.84 18.84 -8.44
C LEU A 257 -3.31 19.95 -9.35
N SER A 258 -2.10 19.75 -9.87
CA SER A 258 -1.58 20.67 -10.87
C SER A 258 -2.43 20.64 -12.14
N PRO A 259 -2.63 21.78 -12.84
CA PRO A 259 -3.41 21.81 -14.08
C PRO A 259 -2.89 20.83 -15.14
N ALA A 260 -1.57 20.67 -15.24
CA ALA A 260 -0.93 19.75 -16.17
C ALA A 260 -1.26 18.28 -15.84
N PHE A 261 -1.27 17.91 -14.56
CA PHE A 261 -1.61 16.54 -14.15
C PHE A 261 -3.10 16.26 -14.25
N SER A 262 -3.98 17.20 -13.88
CA SER A 262 -5.43 17.05 -14.05
C SER A 262 -5.78 16.79 -15.51
N GLU A 263 -5.21 17.56 -16.44
CA GLU A 263 -5.41 17.36 -17.88
C GLU A 263 -4.87 16.01 -18.36
N LYS A 264 -3.70 15.58 -17.88
CA LYS A 264 -3.15 14.25 -18.18
C LYS A 264 -4.08 13.13 -17.70
N LEU A 265 -4.62 13.25 -16.49
CA LEU A 265 -5.52 12.25 -15.89
C LEU A 265 -6.84 12.16 -16.66
N LYS A 266 -7.43 13.31 -17.02
CA LYS A 266 -8.64 13.39 -17.86
C LYS A 266 -8.43 12.71 -19.22
N ARG A 267 -7.31 13.02 -19.89
CA ARG A 267 -6.96 12.38 -21.17
C ARG A 267 -6.77 10.88 -21.02
N HIS A 268 -6.11 10.43 -19.94
CA HIS A 268 -5.95 9.01 -19.66
C HIS A 268 -7.31 8.31 -19.55
N MET A 269 -8.18 8.78 -18.65
CA MET A 269 -9.54 8.22 -18.46
C MET A 269 -10.33 8.16 -19.77
N ASN A 270 -10.30 9.24 -20.55
CA ASN A 270 -11.02 9.33 -21.83
C ASN A 270 -10.43 8.47 -22.96
N SER A 271 -9.17 8.02 -22.82
CA SER A 271 -8.49 7.17 -23.81
C SER A 271 -8.71 5.67 -23.57
N LEU A 272 -9.19 5.30 -22.38
CA LEU A 272 -9.39 3.90 -22.01
C LEU A 272 -10.56 3.26 -22.76
N PRO A 273 -10.49 1.95 -23.07
CA PRO A 273 -11.59 1.26 -23.71
C PRO A 273 -12.82 1.23 -22.79
N LYS A 274 -14.00 1.45 -23.39
CA LYS A 274 -15.27 1.25 -22.69
C LYS A 274 -15.62 -0.23 -22.61
N MET A 275 -16.39 -0.59 -21.60
CA MET A 275 -16.91 -1.94 -21.39
C MET A 275 -17.97 -2.31 -22.44
#